data_AF-A0A2T0UVW5-F1
#
_entry.id   AF-A0A2T0UVW5-F1
#
_cell.length_a   1.000
_cell.length_b   1.000
_cell.length_c   1.000
_cell.angle_alpha   90.00
_cell.angle_beta   90.00
_cell.angle_gamma   90.00
#
_symmetry.space_group_name_H-M   'P 1'
#
loop_
_entity.id
_entity.type
_entity.pdbx_description
1 polymer ?
#
loop_
_entity_poly.entity_id
_entity_poly.type
_entity_poly.pdbx_seq_one_letter_code
_entity_poly.pdbx_strand_id
1 'polypeptide(L)' 'MAAEEQILSPDQRKPTSRKALYSALTAGIVINLAYLFGNHQGWVEDAFILITVTVLLAVIVTDVWLVKAGLR' A
#
# COMPACT_ATOMS: atom_id res chain seq x y z
N MET A 1 26.29 24.66 1.58
CA MET A 1 25.89 24.30 0.21
C MET A 1 24.57 24.98 -0.08
N ALA A 2 24.52 25.84 -1.09
CA ALA A 2 23.23 26.29 -1.62
C ALA A 2 22.52 25.05 -2.17
N ALA A 3 21.33 24.74 -1.65
CA ALA A 3 20.50 23.71 -2.23
C ALA A 3 20.09 24.19 -3.61
N GLU A 4 20.63 23.56 -4.66
CA GLU A 4 20.24 23.83 -6.04
C GLU A 4 18.72 23.60 -6.15
N GLU A 5 17.97 24.62 -6.53
CA GLU A 5 16.51 24.53 -6.59
C GLU A 5 16.12 23.49 -7.64
N GLN A 6 15.48 22.41 -7.19
CA GLN A 6 15.17 21.26 -8.03
C GLN A 6 14.19 21.68 -9.14
N ILE A 7 14.67 21.72 -10.39
CA ILE A 7 13.83 22.02 -11.56
C ILE A 7 12.96 20.82 -11.86
N LEU A 8 11.76 20.78 -11.26
CA LEU A 8 10.75 19.74 -11.49
C LEU A 8 9.90 20.08 -12.71
N SER A 9 9.67 19.08 -13.56
CA SER A 9 8.72 19.19 -14.67
C SER A 9 7.29 19.40 -14.15
N PRO A 10 6.37 19.98 -14.96
CA PRO A 10 4.99 20.22 -14.52
C PRO A 10 4.27 18.96 -14.02
N ASP A 11 4.63 17.79 -14.54
CA ASP A 11 4.02 16.51 -14.14
C ASP A 11 4.54 16.02 -12.78
N GLN A 12 5.83 16.20 -12.49
CA GLN A 12 6.43 15.83 -11.20
C GLN A 12 5.89 16.65 -10.02
N ARG A 13 5.25 17.79 -10.29
CA ARG A 13 4.58 18.61 -9.28
C ARG A 13 3.20 18.09 -8.90
N LYS A 14 2.65 17.10 -9.63
CA LYS A 14 1.34 16.55 -9.32
C LYS A 14 1.41 15.75 -8.02
N PRO A 15 0.53 16.05 -7.05
CA PRO A 15 0.43 15.23 -5.85
C PRO A 15 0.12 13.78 -6.23
N THR A 16 0.84 12.82 -5.63
CA THR A 16 0.51 11.41 -5.78
C THR A 16 -0.92 11.15 -5.32
N SER A 17 -1.72 10.49 -6.16
CA SER A 17 -3.12 10.20 -5.84
C SER A 17 -3.22 9.13 -4.76
N ARG A 18 -3.42 9.54 -3.50
CA ARG A 18 -3.68 8.62 -2.38
C ARG A 18 -4.90 7.74 -2.61
N LYS A 19 -5.93 8.29 -3.28
CA LYS A 19 -7.13 7.52 -3.62
C LYS A 19 -6.78 6.34 -4.53
N ALA A 20 -5.94 6.56 -5.55
CA ALA A 20 -5.48 5.49 -6.44
C ALA A 20 -4.63 4.45 -5.70
N LEU A 21 -3.75 4.90 -4.79
CA LEU A 21 -2.97 4.00 -3.93
C LEU A 21 -3.89 3.11 -3.08
N TYR A 22 -4.83 3.70 -2.35
CA TYR A 22 -5.74 2.94 -1.49
C TYR A 22 -6.62 1.96 -2.27
N SER A 23 -7.11 2.35 -3.46
CA SER A 23 -7.89 1.44 -4.30
C SER A 23 -7.05 0.25 -4.79
N ALA A 24 -5.80 0.50 -5.19
CA ALA A 24 -4.89 -0.55 -5.64
C ALA A 24 -4.54 -1.52 -4.51
N LEU A 25 -4.20 -1.00 -3.32
CA LEU A 25 -3.90 -1.82 -2.14
C LEU A 25 -5.11 -2.63 -1.69
N THR A 26 -6.31 -2.02 -1.66
CA THR A 26 -7.55 -2.70 -1.30
C THR A 26 -7.89 -3.82 -2.29
N ALA A 27 -7.77 -3.56 -3.60
CA ALA A 27 -7.97 -4.60 -4.61
C ALA A 27 -6.96 -5.75 -4.44
N GLY A 28 -5.69 -5.44 -4.18
CA GLY A 28 -4.66 -6.42 -3.89
C GLY A 28 -4.97 -7.28 -2.66
N ILE A 29 -5.50 -6.69 -1.59
CA ILE A 29 -5.97 -7.43 -0.40
C ILE A 29 -7.09 -8.39 -0.76
N VAL A 30 -8.13 -7.93 -1.47
CA VAL A 30 -9.27 -8.77 -1.84
C VAL A 30 -8.84 -9.94 -2.73
N ILE A 31 -7.98 -9.68 -3.71
CA ILE A 31 -7.44 -10.72 -4.61
C ILE A 31 -6.63 -11.75 -3.81
N ASN A 32 -5.75 -11.31 -2.90
CA ASN A 32 -4.96 -12.23 -2.08
C ASN A 32 -5.83 -13.10 -1.17
N LEU A 33 -6.84 -12.51 -0.52
CA LEU A 33 -7.79 -13.26 0.30
C LEU A 33 -8.61 -14.26 -0.52
N ALA A 34 -8.89 -13.97 -1.78
CA ALA A 34 -9.57 -14.92 -2.66
C ALA A 34 -8.73 -16.20 -2.90
N TYR A 35 -7.40 -16.11 -2.86
CA TYR A 35 -6.51 -17.29 -2.98
C TYR A 35 -6.55 -18.24 -1.78
N LEU A 36 -7.17 -17.86 -0.66
CA LEU A 36 -7.42 -18.79 0.44
C LEU A 36 -8.54 -19.79 0.11
N PHE A 37 -9.34 -19.52 -0.92
CA PHE A 37 -10.43 -20.38 -1.37
C PHE A 37 -9.98 -21.19 -2.59
N GLY A 38 -9.78 -22.49 -2.40
CA GLY A 38 -9.32 -23.36 -3.48
C GLY A 38 -8.92 -24.73 -2.94
N ASN A 39 -8.43 -25.60 -3.83
CA ASN A 39 -7.90 -26.90 -3.43
C ASN A 39 -6.45 -26.76 -2.95
N HIS A 40 -6.29 -26.32 -1.71
CA HIS A 40 -4.99 -26.23 -1.04
C HIS A 40 -4.82 -27.40 -0.07
N GLN A 41 -3.65 -28.02 -0.07
CA GLN A 41 -3.32 -29.15 0.83
C GLN A 41 -2.33 -28.74 1.93
N GLY A 42 -1.66 -27.59 1.78
CA GLY A 42 -0.62 -27.11 2.69
C GLY A 42 -0.92 -25.73 3.25
N TRP A 43 -0.49 -25.48 4.49
CA TRP A 43 -0.78 -24.24 5.23
C TRP A 43 0.31 -23.18 5.11
N VAL A 44 1.47 -23.54 4.54
CA VAL A 44 2.59 -22.60 4.38
C VAL A 44 2.21 -21.46 3.42
N GLU A 45 1.53 -21.79 2.31
CA GLU A 45 1.05 -20.81 1.34
C GLU A 45 0.02 -19.86 1.97
N ASP A 46 -0.93 -20.39 2.75
CA ASP A 46 -1.92 -19.59 3.47
C ASP A 46 -1.26 -18.60 4.44
N ALA A 47 -0.20 -19.02 5.13
CA ALA A 47 0.55 -18.14 6.02
C ALA A 47 1.19 -16.97 5.24
N PHE A 48 1.78 -17.22 4.08
CA PHE A 48 2.35 -16.16 3.24
C PHE A 48 1.27 -15.24 2.65
N ILE A 49 0.11 -15.76 2.28
CA ILE A 49 -1.04 -14.95 1.85
C ILE A 49 -1.47 -14.01 2.97
N LEU A 50 -1.66 -14.53 4.19
CA LEU A 50 -2.06 -13.72 5.35
C LEU A 50 -1.01 -12.68 5.74
N ILE A 51 0.27 -13.02 5.70
CA ILE A 51 1.37 -12.06 5.93
C ILE A 51 1.30 -10.92 4.90
N THR A 52 1.13 -11.26 3.62
CA THR A 52 1.07 -10.28 2.52
C THR A 52 -0.13 -9.35 2.71
N VAL A 53 -1.32 -9.90 2.97
CA VAL A 53 -2.53 -9.11 3.25
C VAL A 53 -2.33 -8.18 4.44
N THR A 54 -1.73 -8.68 5.51
CA THR A 54 -1.45 -7.91 6.73
C THR A 54 -0.53 -6.72 6.42
N VAL A 55 0.52 -6.92 5.64
CA VAL A 55 1.44 -5.85 5.23
C VAL A 55 0.72 -4.78 4.39
N LEU A 56 -0.06 -5.18 3.39
CA LEU A 56 -0.81 -4.24 2.55
C LEU A 56 -1.79 -3.40 3.38
N LEU A 57 -2.48 -4.03 4.33
CA LEU A 57 -3.40 -3.32 5.23
C LEU A 57 -2.65 -2.38 6.17
N ALA A 58 -1.51 -2.83 6.72
CA ALA A 58 -0.68 -2.02 7.61
C ALA A 58 -0.19 -0.72 6.92
N VAL A 59 0.14 -0.77 5.62
CA VAL A 59 0.49 0.43 4.85
C VAL A 59 -0.65 1.44 4.83
N ILE A 60 -1.88 1.00 4.53
CA ILE A 60 -3.06 1.89 4.50
C ILE A 60 -3.30 2.49 5.89
N VAL A 61 -3.33 1.65 6.92
CA VAL A 61 -3.62 2.08 8.29
C VAL A 61 -2.56 3.07 8.80
N THR A 62 -1.29 2.77 8.56
CA THR A 62 -0.18 3.62 8.99
C THR A 62 -0.20 4.96 8.26
N ASP A 63 -0.43 4.98 6.95
CA ASP A 63 -0.55 6.23 6.18
C ASP A 63 -1.72 7.09 6.69
N VAL A 64 -2.90 6.50 6.88
CA VAL A 64 -4.06 7.22 7.44
C VAL A 64 -3.77 7.76 8.83
N TRP A 65 -3.09 6.98 9.68
CA TRP A 65 -2.72 7.39 11.02
C TRP A 65 -1.71 8.55 11.01
N LEU A 66 -0.64 8.46 10.22
CA LEU A 66 0.38 9.50 10.07
C LEU A 66 -0.23 10.81 9.56
N VAL A 67 -1.13 10.73 8.58
CA VAL A 67 -1.83 11.91 8.04
C VAL A 67 -2.68 12.58 9.11
N LYS A 68 -3.40 11.79 9.93
CA LYS A 68 -4.19 12.31 11.06
C LYS A 68 -3.32 12.90 12.16
N ALA A 69 -2.14 12.32 12.39
CA ALA A 69 -1.17 12.79 13.38
C ALA A 69 -0.38 14.03 12.92
N GLY A 70 -0.59 14.50 11.68
CA GLY A 70 0.10 15.66 11.12
C GLY A 70 1.50 15.36 10.58
N LEU A 71 1.74 14.12 10.12
CA LEU A 71 3.02 13.64 9.58
C LEU A 71 4.19 13.79 10.56
N ARG A 72 3.93 13.62 11.86
CA ARG A 72 4.97 13.51 12.89
C ARG A 72 5.65 12.15 12.88
#